data_AF-A0A496VQJ7-F1
#
_entry.id   AF-A0A496VQJ7-F1
#
_cell.length_a   1.000
_cell.length_b   1.000
_cell.length_c   1.000
_cell.angle_alpha   90.00
_cell.angle_beta   90.00
_cell.angle_gamma   90.00
#
_symmetry.space_group_name_H-M   'P 1'
#
loop_
_entity.id
_entity.type
_entity.pdbx_description
1 polymer ?
#
loop_
_entity_poly.entity_id
_entity_poly.type
_entity_poly.pdbx_seq_one_letter_code
_entity_poly.pdbx_strand_id
1 'polypeptide(L)'
;MFTTEPFSITAYIVLGLQTLNPYINIITDFFIVSCVLLLILAIYKRRFAEFSATLLTSFGILGIFLGFAIGLSGFDGQNLEKSLPYLMNGLKMALITGVVGIFFAFLIKLMNSKQAQQAALPSHQITPADIYRALNEISDHNADQKAILSNMMEQASVYQKNVYKIIKLQETPLKELNLNKEQTENIKQLNQAVGKLVTWQKNYQGQMTQMSEQFTYSLNGIEKSRDALQEIGTVMQSIPQTVQQLAQVMQGLHQQVEEHELQLESFQHLRQQAGDAFPVIEKNIQDLTRGMQQEVQQHLELLEMALETQMDMAEVSLETQIEGFEALQNKFAELLNANVPNGIENLETPVLETQNSEVSSQKMIDVVDNPDLPSDYEILQNQAYSLMESELYEEAIVHFKQAIEVNPTDFSLFYNQACCYTSLGEINLAITALQEAIALNAECFEMAKTDSDFDRIRYSTDFQSLLKMAHTQS
;
A
#
# COMPACT_ATOMS: atom_id res chain seq x y z
N MET A 1 -4.21 64.83 -1.13
CA MET A 1 -3.68 63.49 -0.84
C MET A 1 -4.87 62.55 -0.82
N PHE A 2 -5.22 61.99 -1.98
CA PHE A 2 -6.33 61.05 -2.11
C PHE A 2 -5.82 59.67 -1.69
N THR A 3 -6.22 59.19 -0.52
CA THR A 3 -5.97 57.81 -0.08
C THR A 3 -6.91 56.89 -0.84
N THR A 4 -6.42 56.31 -1.94
CA THR A 4 -7.07 55.18 -2.59
C THR A 4 -6.87 53.95 -1.71
N GLU A 5 -7.86 53.60 -0.90
CA GLU A 5 -7.86 52.27 -0.27
C GLU A 5 -7.91 51.18 -1.36
N PRO A 6 -7.17 50.07 -1.18
CA PRO A 6 -7.06 49.04 -2.21
C PRO A 6 -8.38 48.27 -2.33
N PHE A 7 -8.89 48.15 -3.56
CA PHE A 7 -10.03 47.30 -3.87
C PHE A 7 -9.76 45.85 -3.44
N SER A 8 -10.38 45.41 -2.34
CA SER A 8 -10.33 44.03 -1.89
C SER A 8 -11.70 43.38 -2.04
N ILE A 9 -11.80 42.36 -2.90
CA ILE A 9 -13.02 41.56 -3.09
C ILE A 9 -13.47 40.94 -1.76
N THR A 10 -12.52 40.54 -0.91
CA THR A 10 -12.82 39.98 0.40
C THR A 10 -13.52 40.99 1.32
N ALA A 11 -13.13 42.26 1.27
CA ALA A 11 -13.75 43.32 2.07
C ALA A 11 -15.21 43.56 1.65
N TYR A 12 -15.51 43.52 0.35
CA TYR A 12 -16.88 43.64 -0.15
C TYR A 12 -17.75 42.44 0.21
N ILE A 13 -17.19 41.22 0.17
CA ILE A 13 -17.90 40.00 0.60
C ILE A 13 -18.21 40.06 2.10
N VAL A 14 -17.24 40.45 2.92
CA VAL A 14 -17.43 40.59 4.38
C VAL A 14 -18.46 41.68 4.69
N LEU A 15 -18.36 42.85 4.03
CA LEU A 15 -19.35 43.92 4.20
C LEU A 15 -20.74 43.45 3.77
N GLY A 16 -20.85 42.75 2.64
CA GLY A 16 -22.10 42.14 2.18
C GLY A 16 -22.69 41.17 3.20
N LEU A 17 -21.88 40.27 3.77
CA LEU A 17 -22.31 39.34 4.81
C LEU A 17 -22.77 40.05 6.09
N GLN A 18 -22.07 41.11 6.51
CA GLN A 18 -22.45 41.91 7.67
C GLN A 18 -23.82 42.59 7.50
N THR A 19 -24.16 43.05 6.28
CA THR A 19 -25.47 43.65 5.99
C THR A 19 -26.63 42.64 6.09
N LEU A 20 -26.35 41.34 6.01
CA LEU A 20 -27.35 40.27 6.13
C LEU A 20 -27.65 39.91 7.59
N ASN A 21 -26.80 40.26 8.55
CA ASN A 21 -26.97 39.90 9.96
C ASN A 21 -28.34 40.34 10.56
N PRO A 22 -28.84 41.57 10.34
CA PRO A 22 -30.15 41.99 10.82
C PRO A 22 -31.32 41.15 10.26
N TYR A 23 -31.11 40.51 9.12
CA TYR A 23 -32.10 39.71 8.41
C TYR A 23 -31.95 38.20 8.64
N ILE A 24 -31.03 37.76 9.51
CA ILE A 24 -30.76 36.32 9.77
C ILE A 24 -32.04 35.54 10.08
N ASN A 25 -32.92 36.08 10.92
CA ASN A 25 -34.15 35.37 11.28
C ASN A 25 -35.05 35.18 10.05
N ILE A 26 -35.18 36.21 9.20
CA ILE A 26 -35.98 36.14 7.97
C ILE A 26 -35.37 35.14 6.98
N ILE A 27 -34.04 35.12 6.86
CA ILE A 27 -33.32 34.17 6.00
C ILE A 27 -33.51 32.75 6.51
N THR A 28 -33.44 32.54 7.84
CA THR A 28 -33.68 31.25 8.49
C THR A 28 -35.12 30.77 8.25
N ASP A 29 -36.10 31.66 8.40
CA ASP A 29 -37.51 31.34 8.17
C ASP A 29 -37.77 30.98 6.70
N PHE A 30 -37.23 31.75 5.76
CA PHE A 30 -37.31 31.44 4.33
C PHE A 30 -36.72 30.06 4.01
N PHE A 31 -35.59 29.75 4.62
CA PHE A 31 -34.93 28.46 4.47
C PHE A 31 -35.82 27.32 4.98
N ILE A 32 -36.41 27.46 6.16
CA ILE A 32 -37.32 26.47 6.73
C ILE A 32 -38.55 26.29 5.84
N VAL A 33 -39.15 27.38 5.34
CA VAL A 33 -40.30 27.30 4.43
C VAL A 33 -39.93 26.60 3.12
N SER A 34 -38.74 26.86 2.56
CA SER A 34 -38.23 26.16 1.39
C SER A 34 -38.08 24.65 1.64
N CYS A 35 -37.52 24.27 2.80
CA CYS A 35 -37.41 22.87 3.21
C CYS A 35 -38.78 22.19 3.38
N VAL A 36 -39.76 22.88 3.98
CA VAL A 36 -41.13 22.36 4.14
C VAL A 36 -41.82 22.25 2.77
N LEU A 37 -41.65 23.22 1.88
CA LEU A 37 -42.17 23.16 0.52
C LEU A 37 -41.59 21.95 -0.24
N LEU A 38 -40.27 21.75 -0.17
CA LEU A 38 -39.60 20.59 -0.76
C LEU A 38 -40.10 19.28 -0.16
N LEU A 39 -40.34 19.22 1.16
CA LEU A 39 -40.93 18.06 1.82
C LEU A 39 -42.34 17.75 1.30
N ILE A 40 -43.21 18.77 1.19
CA ILE A 40 -44.56 18.62 0.64
C ILE A 40 -44.51 18.16 -0.83
N LEU A 41 -43.60 18.74 -1.62
CA LEU A 41 -43.41 18.39 -3.03
C LEU A 41 -42.88 16.95 -3.18
N ALA A 42 -41.99 16.51 -2.29
CA ALA A 42 -41.49 15.14 -2.22
C ALA A 42 -42.60 14.14 -1.89
N ILE A 43 -43.53 14.51 -0.98
CA ILE A 43 -44.70 13.69 -0.63
C ILE A 43 -45.70 13.64 -1.81
N TYR A 44 -45.90 14.74 -2.52
CA TYR A 44 -46.86 14.84 -3.63
C TYR A 44 -46.36 14.18 -4.93
N LYS A 45 -45.08 14.37 -5.28
CA LYS A 45 -44.43 13.77 -6.47
C LYS A 45 -43.49 12.65 -6.04
N ARG A 46 -43.99 11.41 -6.00
CA ARG A 46 -43.27 10.21 -5.53
C ARG A 46 -41.91 9.97 -6.20
N ARG A 47 -41.76 10.24 -7.51
CA ARG A 47 -40.48 10.08 -8.23
C ARG A 47 -39.41 11.12 -7.82
N PHE A 48 -39.81 12.19 -7.14
CA PHE A 48 -38.93 13.27 -6.69
C PHE A 48 -38.42 13.05 -5.25
N ALA A 49 -38.90 12.03 -4.53
CA ALA A 49 -38.62 11.84 -3.11
C ALA A 49 -37.13 11.51 -2.81
N GLU A 50 -36.50 10.61 -3.58
CA GLU A 50 -35.07 10.29 -3.39
C GLU A 50 -34.17 11.49 -3.66
N PHE A 51 -34.44 12.22 -4.76
CA PHE A 51 -33.71 13.45 -5.09
C PHE A 51 -33.96 14.56 -4.05
N SER A 52 -35.17 14.65 -3.50
CA SER A 52 -35.52 15.64 -2.48
C SER A 52 -34.76 15.42 -1.18
N ALA A 53 -34.52 14.17 -0.75
CA ALA A 53 -33.75 13.90 0.46
C ALA A 53 -32.30 14.41 0.33
N THR A 54 -31.66 14.18 -0.82
CA THR A 54 -30.33 14.72 -1.12
C THR A 54 -30.34 16.25 -1.18
N LEU A 55 -31.31 16.85 -1.88
CA LEU A 55 -31.45 18.30 -1.93
C LEU A 55 -31.63 18.92 -0.54
N LEU A 56 -32.40 18.31 0.34
CA LEU A 56 -32.62 18.80 1.71
C LEU A 56 -31.34 18.73 2.55
N THR A 57 -30.55 17.66 2.41
CA THR A 57 -29.23 17.59 3.06
C THR A 57 -28.27 18.63 2.51
N SER A 58 -28.20 18.82 1.19
CA SER A 58 -27.34 19.82 0.57
C SER A 58 -27.75 21.25 0.95
N PHE A 59 -29.06 21.51 0.99
CA PHE A 59 -29.59 22.80 1.44
C PHE A 59 -29.23 23.00 2.92
N GLY A 60 -29.42 21.98 3.78
CA GLY A 60 -29.03 22.01 5.20
C GLY A 60 -27.56 22.35 5.41
N ILE A 61 -26.67 21.72 4.65
CA ILE A 61 -25.22 21.99 4.66
C ILE A 61 -24.93 23.43 4.22
N LEU A 62 -25.58 23.92 3.16
CA LEU A 62 -25.44 25.31 2.71
C LEU A 62 -25.88 26.32 3.78
N GLY A 63 -26.97 26.04 4.50
CA GLY A 63 -27.43 26.85 5.64
C GLY A 63 -26.42 26.91 6.78
N ILE A 64 -25.74 25.80 7.09
CA ILE A 64 -24.65 25.74 8.07
C ILE A 64 -23.51 26.68 7.67
N PHE A 65 -23.01 26.56 6.44
CA PHE A 65 -21.90 27.39 5.96
C PHE A 65 -22.28 28.87 5.91
N LEU A 66 -23.49 29.20 5.46
CA LEU A 66 -23.95 30.59 5.41
C LEU A 66 -24.11 31.19 6.81
N GLY A 67 -24.64 30.43 7.77
CA GLY A 67 -24.77 30.86 9.16
C GLY A 67 -23.42 31.14 9.80
N PHE A 68 -22.42 30.27 9.59
CA PHE A 68 -21.05 30.52 10.06
C PHE A 68 -20.41 31.73 9.38
N ALA A 69 -20.58 31.87 8.06
CA ALA A 69 -20.03 33.00 7.32
C ALA A 69 -20.59 34.34 7.81
N ILE A 70 -21.90 34.44 8.01
CA ILE A 70 -22.52 35.67 8.54
C ILE A 70 -22.09 35.89 9.99
N GLY A 71 -22.08 34.85 10.83
CA GLY A 71 -21.71 34.94 12.25
C GLY A 71 -20.25 35.37 12.47
N LEU A 72 -19.32 34.89 11.65
CA LEU A 72 -17.91 35.25 11.71
C LEU A 72 -17.60 36.58 11.01
N SER A 73 -18.42 37.02 10.05
CA SER A 73 -18.18 38.26 9.30
C SER A 73 -18.15 39.51 10.18
N GLY A 74 -18.90 39.54 11.28
CA GLY A 74 -18.95 40.65 12.24
C GLY A 74 -18.12 40.43 13.51
N PHE A 75 -17.26 39.39 13.54
CA PHE A 75 -16.48 39.06 14.72
C PHE A 75 -15.21 39.92 14.83
N ASP A 76 -15.11 40.67 15.93
CA ASP A 76 -13.96 41.49 16.28
C ASP A 76 -13.41 41.01 17.63
N GLY A 77 -12.18 40.48 17.62
CA GLY A 77 -11.51 39.98 18.81
C GLY A 77 -11.21 41.06 19.85
N GLN A 78 -11.26 42.35 19.47
CA GLN A 78 -11.03 43.47 20.38
C GLN A 78 -12.34 43.94 21.07
N ASN A 79 -13.50 43.57 20.53
CA ASN A 79 -14.81 44.03 21.03
C ASN A 79 -15.82 42.88 21.16
N LEU A 80 -15.46 41.93 22.03
CA LEU A 80 -16.23 40.71 22.28
C LEU A 80 -17.71 40.96 22.58
N GLU A 81 -18.03 42.00 23.34
CA GLU A 81 -19.41 42.30 23.75
C GLU A 81 -20.32 42.66 22.55
N LYS A 82 -19.79 43.38 21.56
CA LYS A 82 -20.54 43.73 20.34
C LYS A 82 -20.59 42.60 19.32
N SER A 83 -19.57 41.76 19.27
CA SER A 83 -19.48 40.65 18.31
C SER A 83 -20.22 39.40 18.77
N LEU A 84 -20.42 39.21 20.08
CA LEU A 84 -21.09 38.03 20.61
C LEU A 84 -22.53 37.85 20.08
N PRO A 85 -23.39 38.88 19.98
CA PRO A 85 -24.70 38.76 19.37
C PRO A 85 -24.67 38.36 17.87
N TYR A 86 -23.71 38.91 17.10
CA TYR A 86 -23.53 38.59 15.68
C TYR A 86 -23.15 37.12 15.49
N LEU A 87 -22.15 36.67 16.24
CA LEU A 87 -21.69 35.29 16.23
C LEU A 87 -22.80 34.33 16.66
N MET A 88 -23.52 34.67 17.72
CA MET A 88 -24.61 33.85 18.27
C MET A 88 -25.76 33.69 17.28
N ASN A 89 -26.11 34.75 16.53
CA ASN A 89 -27.17 34.67 15.53
C ASN A 89 -26.77 33.80 14.34
N GLY A 90 -25.53 33.93 13.85
CA GLY A 90 -25.00 33.06 12.79
C GLY A 90 -24.93 31.59 13.22
N LEU A 91 -24.49 31.32 14.45
CA LEU A 91 -24.44 29.98 15.02
C LEU A 91 -25.84 29.35 15.15
N LYS A 92 -26.83 30.13 15.63
CA LYS A 92 -28.23 29.67 15.72
C LYS A 92 -28.80 29.32 14.35
N MET A 93 -28.57 30.17 13.34
CA MET A 93 -28.99 29.90 11.97
C MET A 93 -28.35 28.61 11.45
N ALA A 94 -27.04 28.45 11.60
CA ALA A 94 -26.32 27.27 11.15
C ALA A 94 -26.89 25.99 11.78
N LEU A 95 -27.11 26.00 13.10
CA LEU A 95 -27.67 24.87 13.84
C LEU A 95 -29.09 24.54 13.36
N ILE A 96 -29.98 25.53 13.28
CA ILE A 96 -31.39 25.33 12.94
C ILE A 96 -31.52 24.82 11.51
N THR A 97 -30.85 25.46 10.55
CA THR A 97 -30.93 25.08 9.13
C THR A 97 -30.34 23.70 8.87
N GLY A 98 -29.24 23.35 9.53
CA GLY A 98 -28.62 22.02 9.49
C GLY A 98 -29.53 20.93 10.06
N VAL A 99 -30.06 21.14 11.26
CA VAL A 99 -30.96 20.18 11.93
C VAL A 99 -32.22 19.97 11.11
N VAL A 100 -32.85 21.04 10.61
CA VAL A 100 -34.08 20.95 9.80
C VAL A 100 -33.83 20.19 8.48
N GLY A 101 -32.72 20.47 7.79
CA GLY A 101 -32.37 19.81 6.53
C GLY A 101 -32.13 18.30 6.72
N ILE A 102 -31.37 17.91 7.74
CA ILE A 102 -31.09 16.50 8.05
C ILE A 102 -32.35 15.79 8.57
N PHE A 103 -33.10 16.43 9.46
CA PHE A 103 -34.32 15.86 10.04
C PHE A 103 -35.35 15.53 8.97
N PHE A 104 -35.65 16.46 8.06
CA PHE A 104 -36.62 16.20 6.99
C PHE A 104 -36.08 15.22 5.93
N ALA A 105 -34.77 15.21 5.64
CA ALA A 105 -34.18 14.19 4.76
C ALA A 105 -34.31 12.79 5.37
N PHE A 106 -34.09 12.67 6.68
CA PHE A 106 -34.31 11.43 7.43
C PHE A 106 -35.79 11.04 7.42
N LEU A 107 -36.71 12.00 7.58
CA LEU A 107 -38.16 11.77 7.54
C LEU A 107 -38.60 11.19 6.18
N ILE A 108 -38.08 11.74 5.07
CA ILE A 108 -38.30 11.19 3.72
C ILE A 108 -37.76 9.75 3.61
N LYS A 109 -36.53 9.50 4.09
CA LYS A 109 -35.93 8.15 4.08
C LYS A 109 -36.75 7.15 4.93
N LEU A 110 -37.29 7.58 6.07
CA LEU A 110 -38.11 6.76 6.95
C LEU A 110 -39.48 6.45 6.34
N MET A 111 -40.10 7.44 5.68
CA MET A 111 -41.36 7.25 4.95
C MET A 111 -41.19 6.28 3.77
N ASN A 112 -40.09 6.39 3.03
CA ASN A 112 -39.77 5.49 1.92
C ASN A 112 -39.33 4.09 2.40
N SER A 113 -38.72 3.97 3.58
CA SER A 113 -38.25 2.71 4.16
C SER A 113 -39.38 1.72 4.44
N LYS A 114 -40.56 2.17 4.90
CA LYS A 114 -41.73 1.29 5.10
C LYS A 114 -42.30 0.73 3.80
N GLN A 115 -42.01 1.37 2.67
CA GLN A 115 -42.42 0.90 1.35
C GLN A 115 -41.30 0.18 0.61
N ALA A 116 -40.02 0.31 1.01
CA ALA A 116 -38.91 -0.46 0.44
C ALA A 116 -39.03 -1.99 0.66
N GLN A 117 -39.81 -2.44 1.67
CA GLN A 117 -40.12 -3.86 1.87
C GLN A 117 -41.36 -4.36 1.10
N GLN A 118 -42.22 -3.46 0.58
CA GLN A 118 -43.41 -3.83 -0.23
C GLN A 118 -43.35 -3.34 -1.69
N ALA A 119 -42.40 -2.46 -2.01
CA ALA A 119 -42.07 -1.93 -3.31
C ALA A 119 -40.67 -2.40 -3.75
N ALA A 120 -40.32 -3.64 -3.42
CA ALA A 120 -39.53 -4.47 -4.32
C ALA A 120 -40.37 -4.77 -5.59
N LEU A 121 -40.89 -3.73 -6.25
CA LEU A 121 -41.02 -3.79 -7.69
C LEU A 121 -39.59 -3.72 -8.18
N PRO A 122 -39.14 -4.70 -8.98
CA PRO A 122 -37.79 -4.66 -9.49
C PRO A 122 -37.63 -3.31 -10.18
N SER A 123 -36.58 -2.57 -9.83
CA SER A 123 -35.82 -1.94 -10.91
C SER A 123 -35.76 -2.98 -12.02
N HIS A 124 -36.01 -2.64 -13.27
CA HIS A 124 -35.82 -3.56 -14.39
C HIS A 124 -34.32 -3.88 -14.57
N GLN A 125 -33.65 -4.30 -13.50
CA GLN A 125 -32.55 -5.22 -13.50
C GLN A 125 -33.14 -6.47 -14.09
N ILE A 126 -33.03 -6.57 -15.40
CA ILE A 126 -33.17 -7.80 -16.14
C ILE A 126 -32.30 -8.81 -15.38
N THR A 127 -32.93 -9.69 -14.60
CA THR A 127 -32.18 -10.70 -13.88
C THR A 127 -31.70 -11.73 -14.89
N PRO A 128 -30.60 -12.46 -14.63
CA PRO A 128 -30.23 -13.59 -15.48
C PRO A 128 -31.41 -14.55 -15.69
N ALA A 129 -32.28 -14.72 -14.69
CA ALA A 129 -33.49 -15.52 -14.79
C ALA A 129 -34.53 -14.95 -15.79
N ASP A 130 -34.67 -13.63 -15.89
CA ASP A 130 -35.53 -12.98 -16.88
C ASP A 130 -34.99 -13.16 -18.29
N ILE A 131 -33.66 -13.11 -18.47
CA ILE A 131 -32.99 -13.43 -19.73
C ILE A 131 -33.28 -14.90 -20.09
N TYR A 132 -33.05 -15.84 -19.17
CA TYR A 132 -33.33 -17.26 -19.40
C TYR A 132 -34.80 -17.53 -19.77
N ARG A 133 -35.75 -16.86 -19.11
CA ARG A 133 -37.18 -17.00 -19.44
C ARG A 133 -37.48 -16.49 -20.84
N ALA A 134 -37.04 -15.28 -21.18
CA ALA A 134 -37.22 -14.72 -22.52
C ALA A 134 -36.56 -15.60 -23.61
N LEU A 135 -35.39 -16.16 -23.32
CA LEU A 135 -34.69 -17.08 -24.21
C LEU A 135 -35.47 -18.37 -24.46
N ASN A 136 -36.08 -18.95 -23.42
CA ASN A 136 -36.91 -20.14 -23.57
C ASN A 136 -38.20 -19.83 -24.33
N GLU A 137 -38.87 -18.71 -24.05
CA GLU A 137 -40.07 -18.28 -24.80
C GLU A 137 -39.76 -18.09 -26.30
N ILE A 138 -38.60 -17.50 -26.61
CA ILE A 138 -38.13 -17.36 -28.00
C ILE A 138 -37.85 -18.74 -28.63
N SER A 139 -37.27 -19.68 -27.89
CA SER A 139 -37.00 -21.05 -28.38
C SER A 139 -38.29 -21.81 -28.70
N ASP A 140 -39.28 -21.74 -27.81
CA ASP A 140 -40.58 -22.39 -28.02
C ASP A 140 -41.30 -21.76 -29.23
N HIS A 141 -41.29 -20.43 -29.33
CA HIS A 141 -41.88 -19.74 -30.47
C HIS A 141 -41.19 -20.10 -31.80
N ASN A 142 -39.88 -20.28 -31.79
CA ASN A 142 -39.10 -20.70 -32.97
C ASN A 142 -39.46 -22.12 -33.43
N ALA A 143 -39.70 -23.05 -32.50
CA ALA A 143 -40.12 -24.41 -32.81
C ALA A 143 -41.50 -24.43 -33.47
N ASP A 144 -42.45 -23.67 -32.93
CA ASP A 144 -43.80 -23.51 -33.48
C ASP A 144 -43.77 -22.89 -34.89
N GLN A 145 -42.97 -21.84 -35.09
CA GLN A 145 -42.81 -21.20 -36.40
C GLN A 145 -42.25 -22.17 -37.46
N LYS A 146 -41.28 -23.01 -37.09
CA LYS A 146 -40.70 -24.02 -37.99
C LYS A 146 -41.74 -25.08 -38.40
N ALA A 147 -42.60 -25.51 -37.47
CA ALA A 147 -43.68 -26.44 -37.76
C ALA A 147 -44.73 -25.84 -38.71
N ILE A 148 -45.11 -24.57 -38.52
CA ILE A 148 -46.03 -23.85 -39.40
C ILE A 148 -45.47 -23.76 -40.83
N LEU A 149 -44.20 -23.39 -40.96
CA LEU A 149 -43.53 -23.28 -42.25
C LEU A 149 -43.47 -24.62 -42.99
N SER A 150 -43.14 -25.71 -42.27
CA SER A 150 -43.15 -27.07 -42.82
C SER A 150 -44.53 -27.45 -43.35
N ASN A 151 -45.60 -27.19 -42.59
CA ASN A 151 -46.97 -27.45 -43.01
C ASN A 151 -47.37 -26.61 -44.23
N MET A 152 -46.97 -25.34 -44.30
CA MET A 152 -47.22 -24.48 -45.46
C MET A 152 -46.51 -24.98 -46.72
N MET A 153 -45.26 -25.44 -46.61
CA MET A 153 -44.52 -26.05 -47.72
C MET A 153 -45.17 -27.35 -48.19
N GLU A 154 -45.63 -28.19 -47.26
CA GLU A 154 -46.34 -29.43 -47.58
C GLU A 154 -47.65 -29.12 -48.33
N GLN A 155 -48.45 -28.18 -47.84
CA GLN A 155 -49.68 -27.74 -48.52
C GLN A 155 -49.38 -27.20 -49.93
N ALA A 156 -48.35 -26.35 -50.08
CA ALA A 156 -47.94 -25.83 -51.38
C ALA A 156 -47.60 -26.97 -52.37
N SER A 157 -46.93 -28.03 -51.90
CA SER A 157 -46.62 -29.21 -52.71
C SER A 157 -47.87 -30.00 -53.12
N VAL A 158 -48.86 -30.10 -52.24
CA VAL A 158 -50.14 -30.78 -52.51
C VAL A 158 -50.94 -29.99 -53.56
N TYR A 159 -51.01 -28.66 -53.42
CA TYR A 159 -51.61 -27.79 -54.43
C TYR A 159 -50.92 -27.92 -55.79
N GLN A 160 -49.59 -28.06 -55.82
CA GLN A 160 -48.82 -28.31 -57.05
C GLN A 160 -49.25 -29.59 -57.75
N LYS A 161 -49.36 -30.68 -56.99
CA LYS A 161 -49.81 -31.96 -57.51
C LYS A 161 -51.25 -31.90 -58.05
N ASN A 162 -52.12 -31.13 -57.41
CA ASN A 162 -53.51 -30.96 -57.82
C ASN A 162 -53.65 -30.13 -59.11
N VAL A 163 -52.90 -29.03 -59.23
CA VAL A 163 -52.86 -28.23 -60.46
C VAL A 163 -52.30 -29.04 -61.63
N TYR A 164 -51.25 -29.84 -61.41
CA TYR A 164 -50.71 -30.73 -62.44
C TYR A 164 -51.75 -31.75 -62.96
N LYS A 165 -52.57 -32.32 -62.05
CA LYS A 165 -53.68 -33.20 -62.44
C LYS A 165 -54.72 -32.48 -63.30
N ILE A 166 -55.05 -31.23 -62.96
CA ILE A 166 -56.01 -30.41 -63.73
C ILE A 166 -55.50 -30.18 -65.15
N ILE A 167 -54.22 -29.82 -65.32
CA ILE A 167 -53.59 -29.65 -66.63
C ILE A 167 -53.71 -30.94 -67.45
N LYS A 168 -53.32 -32.08 -66.85
CA LYS A 168 -53.36 -33.39 -67.52
C LYS A 168 -54.76 -33.82 -67.93
N LEU A 169 -55.79 -33.46 -67.16
CA LEU A 169 -57.20 -33.70 -67.49
C LEU A 169 -57.68 -32.81 -68.66
N GLN A 170 -57.11 -31.62 -68.83
CA GLN A 170 -57.43 -30.69 -69.93
C GLN A 170 -56.71 -30.98 -71.25
N GLU A 171 -55.67 -31.83 -71.24
CA GLU A 171 -54.99 -32.32 -72.45
C GLU A 171 -55.82 -33.35 -73.24
N THR A 172 -57.02 -33.70 -72.77
CA THR A 172 -57.98 -34.54 -73.50
C THR A 172 -58.33 -33.88 -74.84
N PRO A 173 -58.19 -34.56 -75.98
CA PRO A 173 -58.28 -33.92 -77.29
C PRO A 173 -59.67 -33.34 -77.55
N LEU A 174 -59.72 -32.01 -77.63
CA LEU A 174 -60.92 -31.20 -77.98
C LEU A 174 -61.63 -31.64 -79.27
N LYS A 175 -60.93 -32.36 -80.15
CA LYS A 175 -61.45 -32.86 -81.43
C LYS A 175 -62.51 -33.96 -81.28
N GLU A 176 -62.59 -34.61 -80.12
CA GLU A 176 -63.59 -35.67 -79.86
C GLU A 176 -64.93 -35.10 -79.35
N LEU A 177 -65.00 -33.79 -79.09
CA LEU A 177 -66.17 -33.12 -78.56
C LEU A 177 -66.84 -32.30 -79.68
N ASN A 178 -68.09 -32.63 -80.04
CA ASN A 178 -68.92 -31.89 -81.01
C ASN A 178 -69.35 -30.52 -80.44
N LEU A 179 -68.41 -29.60 -80.28
CA LEU A 179 -68.62 -28.30 -79.63
C LEU A 179 -69.04 -27.23 -80.64
N ASN A 180 -69.93 -26.33 -80.22
CA ASN A 180 -70.27 -25.13 -80.98
C ASN A 180 -69.16 -24.05 -80.84
N LYS A 181 -69.25 -22.96 -81.62
CA LYS A 181 -68.24 -21.87 -81.61
C LYS A 181 -68.07 -21.22 -80.24
N GLU A 182 -69.16 -21.01 -79.50
CA GLU A 182 -69.16 -20.38 -78.18
C GLU A 182 -68.47 -21.29 -77.14
N GLN A 183 -68.78 -22.58 -77.15
CA GLN A 183 -68.16 -23.59 -76.29
C GLN A 183 -66.66 -23.74 -76.58
N THR A 184 -66.26 -23.63 -77.85
CA THR A 184 -64.85 -23.67 -78.26
C THR A 184 -64.07 -22.47 -77.70
N GLU A 185 -64.64 -21.26 -77.78
CA GLU A 185 -64.02 -20.05 -77.24
C GLU A 185 -63.96 -20.07 -75.70
N ASN A 186 -65.01 -20.57 -75.04
CA ASN A 186 -65.04 -20.72 -73.59
C ASN A 186 -63.94 -21.69 -73.09
N ILE A 187 -63.69 -22.80 -73.80
CA ILE A 187 -62.61 -23.73 -73.43
C ILE A 187 -61.23 -23.09 -73.67
N LYS A 188 -61.08 -22.27 -74.72
CA LYS A 188 -59.83 -21.54 -74.97
C LYS A 188 -59.53 -20.54 -73.85
N GLN A 189 -60.55 -19.80 -73.38
CA GLN A 189 -60.42 -18.90 -72.23
C GLN A 189 -60.11 -19.67 -70.94
N LEU A 190 -60.76 -20.82 -70.73
CA LEU A 190 -60.48 -21.71 -69.59
C LEU A 190 -59.01 -22.18 -69.61
N ASN A 191 -58.50 -22.63 -70.76
CA ASN A 191 -57.10 -23.05 -70.90
C ASN A 191 -56.12 -21.90 -70.63
N GLN A 192 -56.44 -20.68 -71.06
CA GLN A 192 -55.64 -19.49 -70.72
C GLN A 192 -55.65 -19.19 -69.21
N ALA A 193 -56.81 -19.30 -68.55
CA ALA A 193 -56.94 -19.10 -67.11
C ALA A 193 -56.15 -20.16 -66.32
N VAL A 194 -56.22 -21.43 -66.74
CA VAL A 194 -55.41 -22.51 -66.15
C VAL A 194 -53.92 -22.26 -66.38
N GLY A 195 -53.49 -21.85 -67.58
CA GLY A 195 -52.10 -21.48 -67.84
C GLY A 195 -51.58 -20.38 -66.90
N LYS A 196 -52.37 -19.32 -66.67
CA LYS A 196 -52.04 -18.26 -65.71
C LYS A 196 -51.96 -18.79 -64.26
N LEU A 197 -52.84 -19.72 -63.88
CA LEU A 197 -52.84 -20.34 -62.56
C LEU A 197 -51.59 -21.21 -62.33
N VAL A 198 -51.09 -21.88 -63.36
CA VAL A 198 -49.83 -22.64 -63.33
C VAL A 198 -48.63 -21.71 -63.17
N THR A 199 -48.58 -20.63 -63.93
CA THR A 199 -47.52 -19.61 -63.78
C THR A 199 -47.55 -19.00 -62.38
N TRP A 200 -48.73 -18.64 -61.87
CA TRP A 200 -48.91 -18.13 -60.52
C TRP A 200 -48.39 -19.13 -59.46
N GLN A 201 -48.75 -20.41 -59.60
CA GLN A 201 -48.31 -21.45 -58.67
C GLN A 201 -46.79 -21.63 -58.66
N LYS A 202 -46.14 -21.61 -59.83
CA LYS A 202 -44.68 -21.72 -59.92
C LYS A 202 -44.00 -20.54 -59.21
N ASN A 203 -44.54 -19.34 -59.39
CA ASN A 203 -44.05 -18.15 -58.70
C ASN A 203 -44.28 -18.23 -57.19
N TYR A 204 -45.45 -18.69 -56.75
CA TYR A 204 -45.79 -18.90 -55.34
C TYR A 204 -44.87 -19.93 -54.67
N GLN A 205 -44.55 -21.03 -55.35
CA GLN A 205 -43.57 -22.02 -54.87
C GLN A 205 -42.19 -21.37 -54.69
N GLY A 206 -41.73 -20.59 -55.67
CA GLY A 206 -40.45 -19.88 -55.58
C GLY A 206 -40.41 -18.91 -54.39
N GLN A 207 -41.48 -18.14 -54.19
CA GLN A 207 -41.62 -17.24 -53.05
C GLN A 207 -41.62 -18.00 -51.72
N MET A 208 -42.30 -19.14 -51.64
CA MET A 208 -42.37 -19.96 -50.43
C MET A 208 -41.00 -20.57 -50.08
N THR A 209 -40.25 -21.05 -51.06
CA THR A 209 -38.88 -21.53 -50.87
C THR A 209 -37.97 -20.41 -50.36
N GLN A 210 -38.02 -19.24 -50.98
CA GLN A 210 -37.19 -18.09 -50.59
C GLN A 210 -37.54 -17.58 -49.19
N MET A 211 -38.83 -17.55 -48.85
CA MET A 211 -39.29 -17.23 -47.50
C MET A 211 -38.81 -18.28 -46.49
N SER A 212 -38.85 -19.57 -46.83
CA SER A 212 -38.34 -20.64 -45.98
C SER A 212 -36.84 -20.52 -45.69
N GLU A 213 -36.05 -20.17 -46.71
CA GLU A 213 -34.61 -19.93 -46.54
C GLU A 213 -34.35 -18.75 -45.60
N GLN A 214 -35.05 -17.63 -45.79
CA GLN A 214 -34.93 -16.45 -44.92
C GLN A 214 -35.36 -16.73 -43.47
N PHE A 215 -36.47 -17.45 -43.27
CA PHE A 215 -36.90 -17.89 -41.94
C PHE A 215 -35.86 -18.78 -41.28
N THR A 216 -35.32 -19.76 -42.02
CA THR A 216 -34.27 -20.65 -41.49
C THR A 216 -33.04 -19.86 -41.05
N TYR A 217 -32.62 -18.87 -41.85
CA TYR A 217 -31.50 -18.00 -41.50
C TYR A 217 -31.77 -17.17 -40.24
N SER A 218 -32.97 -16.57 -40.14
CA SER A 218 -33.39 -15.81 -38.96
C SER A 218 -33.45 -16.68 -37.70
N LEU A 219 -34.01 -17.90 -37.80
CA LEU A 219 -34.09 -18.86 -36.69
C LEU A 219 -32.69 -19.24 -36.18
N ASN A 220 -31.74 -19.49 -37.07
CA ASN A 220 -30.35 -19.77 -36.70
C ASN A 220 -29.69 -18.57 -36.00
N GLY A 221 -29.92 -17.35 -36.49
CA GLY A 221 -29.42 -16.12 -35.85
C GLY A 221 -29.98 -15.91 -34.44
N ILE A 222 -31.26 -16.21 -34.24
CA ILE A 222 -31.91 -16.16 -32.93
C ILE A 222 -31.34 -17.23 -32.00
N GLU A 223 -31.12 -18.45 -32.49
CA GLU A 223 -30.52 -19.55 -31.71
C GLU A 223 -29.09 -19.20 -31.25
N LYS A 224 -28.26 -18.62 -32.13
CA LYS A 224 -26.93 -18.12 -31.75
C LYS A 224 -26.99 -16.99 -30.72
N SER A 225 -27.97 -16.09 -30.86
CA SER A 225 -28.16 -15.00 -29.89
C SER A 225 -28.58 -15.55 -28.53
N ARG A 226 -29.38 -16.62 -28.51
CA ARG A 226 -29.73 -17.37 -27.30
C ARG A 226 -28.48 -17.93 -26.61
N ASP A 227 -27.62 -18.63 -27.36
CA ASP A 227 -26.40 -19.22 -26.81
C ASP A 227 -25.47 -18.15 -26.21
N ALA A 228 -25.26 -17.04 -26.92
CA ALA A 228 -24.46 -15.92 -26.42
C ALA A 228 -25.06 -15.28 -25.16
N LEU A 229 -26.39 -15.08 -25.12
CA LEU A 229 -27.07 -14.54 -23.94
C LEU A 229 -27.03 -15.50 -22.75
N GLN A 230 -27.07 -16.80 -22.99
CA GLN A 230 -26.90 -17.83 -21.96
C GLN A 230 -25.49 -17.82 -21.36
N GLU A 231 -24.47 -17.66 -22.21
CA GLU A 231 -23.08 -17.52 -21.78
C GLU A 231 -22.89 -16.25 -20.93
N ILE A 232 -23.41 -15.11 -21.39
CA ILE A 232 -23.42 -13.85 -20.62
C ILE A 232 -24.15 -14.04 -19.28
N GLY A 233 -25.30 -14.71 -19.28
CA GLY A 233 -26.04 -15.05 -18.06
C GLY A 233 -25.23 -15.84 -17.06
N THR A 234 -24.44 -16.81 -17.54
CA THR A 234 -23.56 -17.65 -16.71
C THR A 234 -22.42 -16.83 -16.12
N VAL A 235 -21.77 -15.99 -16.93
CA VAL A 235 -20.68 -15.10 -16.47
C VAL A 235 -21.21 -14.06 -15.48
N MET A 236 -22.41 -13.52 -15.68
CA MET A 236 -23.01 -12.57 -14.75
C MET A 236 -23.26 -13.17 -13.35
N GLN A 237 -23.45 -14.49 -13.24
CA GLN A 237 -23.62 -15.15 -11.94
C GLN A 237 -22.32 -15.23 -11.13
N SER A 238 -21.14 -15.16 -11.75
CA SER A 238 -19.86 -15.18 -11.02
C SER A 238 -19.46 -13.81 -10.47
N ILE A 239 -19.98 -12.71 -11.03
CA ILE A 239 -19.64 -11.34 -10.61
C ILE A 239 -19.90 -11.11 -9.11
N PRO A 240 -21.07 -11.46 -8.53
CA PRO A 240 -21.30 -11.28 -7.10
C PRO A 240 -20.30 -12.05 -6.23
N GLN A 241 -19.92 -13.26 -6.66
CA GLN A 241 -18.95 -14.08 -5.94
C GLN A 241 -17.55 -13.45 -5.95
N THR A 242 -17.13 -12.93 -7.10
CA THR A 242 -15.85 -12.20 -7.23
C THR A 242 -15.86 -10.91 -6.40
N VAL A 243 -16.96 -10.17 -6.40
CA VAL A 243 -17.11 -8.96 -5.57
C VAL A 243 -17.04 -9.32 -4.08
N GLN A 244 -17.62 -10.44 -3.66
CA GLN A 244 -17.56 -10.91 -2.28
C GLN A 244 -16.13 -11.33 -1.88
N GLN A 245 -15.39 -12.00 -2.76
CA GLN A 245 -13.98 -12.31 -2.54
C GLN A 245 -13.13 -11.05 -2.42
N LEU A 246 -13.37 -10.05 -3.28
CA LEU A 246 -12.69 -8.76 -3.20
C LEU A 246 -12.97 -8.05 -1.86
N ALA A 247 -14.22 -8.11 -1.38
CA ALA A 247 -14.57 -7.56 -0.07
C ALA A 247 -13.81 -8.23 1.08
N GLN A 248 -13.61 -9.56 1.02
CA GLN A 248 -12.80 -10.29 2.00
C GLN A 248 -11.33 -9.85 1.99
N VAL A 249 -10.75 -9.68 0.79
CA VAL A 249 -9.36 -9.18 0.65
C VAL A 249 -9.24 -7.76 1.21
N MET A 250 -10.18 -6.89 0.90
CA MET A 250 -10.22 -5.52 1.44
C MET A 250 -10.31 -5.50 2.97
N GLN A 251 -11.09 -6.41 3.56
CA GLN A 251 -11.18 -6.53 5.01
C GLN A 251 -9.86 -7.02 5.62
N GLY A 252 -9.18 -7.98 5.00
CA GLY A 252 -7.86 -8.44 5.44
C GLY A 252 -6.80 -7.34 5.36
N LEU A 253 -6.78 -6.56 4.28
CA LEU A 253 -5.88 -5.41 4.14
C LEU A 253 -6.15 -4.35 5.20
N HIS A 254 -7.42 -4.07 5.51
CA HIS A 254 -7.76 -3.12 6.56
C HIS A 254 -7.23 -3.57 7.93
N GLN A 255 -7.38 -4.86 8.25
CA GLN A 255 -6.86 -5.42 9.49
C GLN A 255 -5.31 -5.35 9.56
N GLN A 256 -4.62 -5.59 8.44
CA GLN A 256 -3.16 -5.44 8.38
C GLN A 256 -2.72 -4.00 8.63
N VAL A 257 -3.43 -3.02 8.08
CA VAL A 257 -3.13 -1.59 8.33
C VAL A 257 -3.24 -1.27 9.81
N GLU A 258 -4.30 -1.74 10.48
CA GLU A 258 -4.50 -1.54 11.92
C GLU A 258 -3.40 -2.20 12.76
N GLU A 259 -2.98 -3.42 12.38
CA GLU A 259 -1.88 -4.13 13.06
C GLU A 259 -0.53 -3.42 12.89
N HIS A 260 -0.27 -2.86 11.71
CA HIS A 260 0.94 -2.06 11.47
C HIS A 260 0.93 -0.73 12.24
N GLU A 261 -0.23 -0.06 12.36
CA GLU A 261 -0.35 1.14 13.20
C GLU A 261 0.01 0.83 14.67
N LEU A 262 -0.46 -0.30 15.20
CA LEU A 262 -0.10 -0.78 16.54
C LEU A 262 1.41 -1.05 16.67
N GLN A 263 2.03 -1.67 15.65
CA GLN A 263 3.48 -1.90 15.65
C GLN A 263 4.26 -0.58 15.65
N LEU A 264 3.84 0.41 14.86
CA LEU A 264 4.44 1.75 14.86
C LEU A 264 4.36 2.42 16.22
N GLU A 265 3.24 2.28 16.93
CA GLU A 265 3.09 2.77 18.31
C GLU A 265 4.08 2.07 19.26
N SER A 266 4.25 0.75 19.12
CA SER A 266 5.24 0.00 19.91
C SER A 266 6.68 0.46 19.65
N PHE A 267 7.03 0.78 18.39
CA PHE A 267 8.34 1.34 18.05
C PHE A 267 8.55 2.73 18.64
N GLN A 268 7.51 3.57 18.70
CA GLN A 268 7.60 4.86 19.37
C GLN A 268 7.91 4.69 20.86
N HIS A 269 7.26 3.73 21.52
CA HIS A 269 7.56 3.39 22.92
C HIS A 269 8.98 2.86 23.11
N LEU A 270 9.45 1.96 22.24
CA LEU A 270 10.82 1.44 22.31
C LEU A 270 11.85 2.56 22.13
N ARG A 271 11.64 3.44 21.15
CA ARG A 271 12.49 4.62 20.93
C ARG A 271 12.52 5.53 22.15
N GLN A 272 11.37 5.73 22.81
CA GLN A 272 11.29 6.52 24.03
C GLN A 272 12.11 5.88 25.17
N GLN A 273 11.93 4.58 25.42
CA GLN A 273 12.68 3.86 26.44
C GLN A 273 14.19 3.86 26.17
N ALA A 274 14.60 3.70 24.91
CA ALA A 274 15.99 3.82 24.52
C ALA A 274 16.53 5.24 24.80
N GLY A 275 15.74 6.27 24.45
CA GLY A 275 16.05 7.67 24.74
C GLY A 275 16.23 7.95 26.24
N ASP A 276 15.44 7.31 27.09
CA ASP A 276 15.54 7.42 28.55
C ASP A 276 16.73 6.62 29.13
N ALA A 277 17.14 5.54 28.47
CA ALA A 277 18.24 4.67 28.92
C ALA A 277 19.63 5.27 28.65
N PHE A 278 19.83 5.98 27.53
CA PHE A 278 21.14 6.55 27.18
C PHE A 278 21.71 7.50 28.25
N PRO A 279 20.95 8.47 28.80
CA PRO A 279 21.45 9.33 29.87
C PRO A 279 21.83 8.55 31.13
N VAL A 280 21.11 7.46 31.44
CA VAL A 280 21.42 6.61 32.59
C VAL A 280 22.72 5.86 32.38
N ILE A 281 22.93 5.30 31.19
CA ILE A 281 24.19 4.63 30.82
C ILE A 281 25.34 5.63 30.86
N GLU A 282 25.19 6.81 30.25
CA GLU A 282 26.20 7.87 30.25
C GLU A 282 26.58 8.26 31.68
N LYS A 283 25.58 8.50 32.55
CA LYS A 283 25.82 8.80 33.96
C LYS A 283 26.56 7.67 34.67
N ASN A 284 26.16 6.42 34.48
CA ASN A 284 26.81 5.28 35.11
C ASN A 284 28.28 5.14 34.66
N ILE A 285 28.58 5.37 33.38
CA ILE A 285 29.95 5.36 32.86
C ILE A 285 30.76 6.51 33.48
N GLN A 286 30.19 7.71 33.56
CA GLN A 286 30.85 8.86 34.19
C GLN A 286 31.12 8.63 35.68
N ASP A 287 30.16 8.07 36.41
CA ASP A 287 30.30 7.77 37.84
C ASP A 287 31.32 6.64 38.06
N LEU A 288 31.32 5.60 37.22
CA LEU A 288 32.33 4.53 37.24
C LEU A 288 33.74 5.07 36.98
N THR A 289 33.90 5.91 35.95
CA THR A 289 35.19 6.51 35.58
C THR A 289 35.72 7.39 36.72
N ARG A 290 34.84 8.19 37.33
CA ARG A 290 35.20 9.03 38.48
C ARG A 290 35.59 8.19 39.69
N GLY A 291 34.84 7.13 39.98
CA GLY A 291 35.15 6.20 41.07
C GLY A 291 36.51 5.53 40.88
N MET A 292 36.78 5.02 39.67
CA MET A 292 38.09 4.44 39.34
C MET A 292 39.22 5.46 39.49
N GLN A 293 39.05 6.69 39.01
CA GLN A 293 40.05 7.73 39.15
C GLN A 293 40.35 8.03 40.63
N GLN A 294 39.31 8.10 41.48
CA GLN A 294 39.46 8.32 42.91
C GLN A 294 40.15 7.15 43.60
N GLU A 295 39.76 5.90 43.32
CA GLU A 295 40.42 4.72 43.90
C GLU A 295 41.88 4.62 43.49
N VAL A 296 42.19 4.84 42.20
CA VAL A 296 43.58 4.83 41.72
C VAL A 296 44.40 5.92 42.42
N GLN A 297 43.86 7.14 42.54
CA GLN A 297 44.53 8.23 43.22
C GLN A 297 44.79 7.91 44.71
N GLN A 298 43.78 7.41 45.41
CA GLN A 298 43.91 7.01 46.81
C GLN A 298 44.94 5.88 46.97
N HIS A 299 44.97 4.93 46.04
CA HIS A 299 45.92 3.85 46.10
C HIS A 299 47.36 4.32 45.86
N LEU A 300 47.55 5.27 44.93
CA LEU A 300 48.84 5.92 44.69
C LEU A 300 49.35 6.65 45.94
N GLU A 301 48.50 7.43 46.62
CA GLU A 301 48.87 8.12 47.87
C GLU A 301 49.24 7.13 49.00
N LEU A 302 48.48 6.04 49.15
CA LEU A 302 48.82 4.97 50.10
C LEU A 302 50.16 4.30 49.76
N LEU A 303 50.44 4.11 48.47
CA LEU A 303 51.68 3.51 48.00
C LEU A 303 52.88 4.45 48.27
N GLU A 304 52.70 5.76 48.03
CA GLU A 304 53.70 6.79 48.31
C GLU A 304 54.04 6.83 49.81
N MET A 305 53.03 6.89 50.68
CA MET A 305 53.24 6.84 52.14
C MET A 305 53.94 5.55 52.59
N ALA A 306 53.61 4.40 51.98
CA ALA A 306 54.26 3.13 52.31
C ALA A 306 55.72 3.09 51.87
N LEU A 307 56.03 3.65 50.70
CA LEU A 307 57.39 3.81 50.19
C LEU A 307 58.22 4.73 51.08
N GLU A 308 57.67 5.89 51.46
CA GLU A 308 58.32 6.83 52.38
C GLU A 308 58.62 6.17 53.73
N THR A 309 57.65 5.46 54.31
CA THR A 309 57.84 4.72 55.57
C THR A 309 58.91 3.63 55.43
N GLN A 310 59.01 2.94 54.29
CA GLN A 310 60.07 1.96 54.04
C GLN A 310 61.44 2.61 53.90
N MET A 311 61.53 3.77 53.24
CA MET A 311 62.78 4.52 53.11
C MET A 311 63.28 4.98 54.48
N ASP A 312 62.40 5.53 55.33
CA ASP A 312 62.75 5.93 56.70
C ASP A 312 63.25 4.74 57.52
N MET A 313 62.57 3.60 57.45
CA MET A 313 63.02 2.38 58.14
C MET A 313 64.38 1.88 57.63
N ALA A 314 64.63 1.99 56.32
CA ALA A 314 65.89 1.62 55.72
C ALA A 314 67.03 2.56 56.17
N GLU A 315 66.76 3.87 56.23
CA GLU A 315 67.71 4.88 56.70
C GLU A 315 68.09 4.63 58.16
N VAL A 316 67.11 4.45 59.06
CA VAL A 316 67.37 4.13 60.47
C VAL A 316 68.16 2.83 60.61
N SER A 317 67.83 1.81 59.81
CA SER A 317 68.58 0.55 59.83
C SER A 317 70.03 0.72 59.36
N LEU A 318 70.27 1.55 58.34
CA LEU A 318 71.61 1.86 57.84
C LEU A 318 72.42 2.65 58.88
N GLU A 319 71.81 3.66 59.51
CA GLU A 319 72.44 4.45 60.57
C GLU A 319 72.83 3.56 61.76
N THR A 320 71.93 2.68 62.19
CA THR A 320 72.21 1.69 63.25
C THR A 320 73.36 0.75 62.87
N GLN A 321 73.46 0.34 61.60
CA GLN A 321 74.58 -0.48 61.13
C GLN A 321 75.90 0.30 61.13
N ILE A 322 75.89 1.57 60.71
CA ILE A 322 77.06 2.45 60.72
C ILE A 322 77.57 2.65 62.15
N GLU A 323 76.69 2.98 63.10
CA GLU A 323 77.06 3.10 64.53
C GLU A 323 77.66 1.79 65.06
N GLY A 324 77.09 0.65 64.67
CA GLY A 324 77.62 -0.68 64.99
C GLY A 324 79.03 -0.91 64.45
N PHE A 325 79.31 -0.47 63.22
CA PHE A 325 80.64 -0.51 62.61
C PHE A 325 81.63 0.41 63.32
N GLU A 326 81.24 1.64 63.64
CA GLU A 326 82.06 2.59 64.38
C GLU A 326 82.44 2.05 65.77
N ALA A 327 81.47 1.47 66.49
CA ALA A 327 81.71 0.83 67.79
C ALA A 327 82.70 -0.34 67.67
N LEU A 328 82.59 -1.15 66.62
CA LEU A 328 83.53 -2.23 66.31
C LEU A 328 84.93 -1.70 66.03
N GLN A 329 85.04 -0.65 65.20
CA GLN A 329 86.30 -0.01 64.86
C GLN A 329 86.99 0.59 66.10
N ASN A 330 86.23 1.28 66.95
CA ASN A 330 86.72 1.84 68.21
C ASN A 330 87.23 0.75 69.16
N LYS A 331 86.49 -0.35 69.29
CA LYS A 331 86.90 -1.49 70.11
C LYS A 331 88.16 -2.17 69.55
N PHE A 332 88.30 -2.22 68.24
CA PHE A 332 89.51 -2.70 67.59
C PHE A 332 90.71 -1.79 67.86
N ALA A 333 90.51 -0.47 67.84
CA ALA A 333 91.54 0.53 68.18
C ALA A 333 91.96 0.46 69.65
N GLU A 334 91.03 0.26 70.58
CA GLU A 334 91.34 0.03 72.00
C GLU A 334 92.18 -1.24 72.21
N LEU A 335 91.85 -2.34 71.52
CA LEU A 335 92.62 -3.58 71.59
C LEU A 335 94.04 -3.45 71.01
N LEU A 336 94.21 -2.63 69.97
CA LEU A 336 95.54 -2.28 69.45
C LEU A 336 96.34 -1.46 70.48
N ASN A 337 95.71 -0.51 71.17
CA ASN A 337 96.37 0.32 72.19
C ASN A 337 96.68 -0.45 73.50
N ALA A 338 95.85 -1.41 73.89
CA ALA A 338 96.03 -2.19 75.13
C ALA A 338 97.15 -3.24 75.03
N ASN A 339 97.57 -3.62 73.81
CA ASN A 339 98.52 -4.70 73.57
C ASN A 339 99.83 -4.28 72.88
N VAL A 340 100.15 -2.98 72.81
CA VAL A 340 101.41 -2.51 72.21
C VAL A 340 102.25 -1.72 73.23
N PRO A 341 103.37 -2.28 73.76
CA PRO A 341 104.37 -1.50 74.45
C PRO A 341 105.17 -0.68 73.43
N ASN A 342 105.11 0.64 73.57
CA ASN A 342 105.98 1.67 72.96
C ASN A 342 106.81 1.24 71.75
N GLY A 343 106.33 1.59 70.57
CA GLY A 343 107.15 1.65 69.36
C GLY A 343 106.35 1.31 68.12
N ILE A 344 105.94 2.34 67.39
CA ILE A 344 106.13 2.55 65.94
C ILE A 344 105.21 3.72 65.57
N GLU A 345 105.83 4.89 65.45
CA GLU A 345 105.31 6.01 64.66
C GLU A 345 105.13 5.56 63.20
N ASN A 346 104.09 6.08 62.58
CA ASN A 346 103.83 6.11 61.13
C ASN A 346 103.48 4.77 60.49
N LEU A 347 102.20 4.59 60.18
CA LEU A 347 101.74 4.16 58.86
C LEU A 347 100.30 4.65 58.65
N GLU A 348 100.08 5.18 57.45
CA GLU A 348 99.05 6.12 57.03
C GLU A 348 97.62 5.55 57.07
N THR A 349 96.67 6.45 57.34
CA THR A 349 95.22 6.22 57.18
C THR A 349 94.87 5.97 55.71
N PRO A 350 94.26 4.83 55.33
CA PRO A 350 93.62 4.73 54.02
C PRO A 350 92.23 5.36 54.12
N VAL A 351 92.11 6.53 53.49
CA VAL A 351 90.83 7.05 52.99
C VAL A 351 90.30 6.03 51.98
N LEU A 352 89.10 5.49 52.20
CA LEU A 352 88.37 4.75 51.18
C LEU A 352 87.06 5.47 50.88
N GLU A 353 87.05 5.98 49.66
CA GLU A 353 86.02 6.76 48.98
C GLU A 353 84.70 6.00 48.89
N THR A 354 83.62 6.69 49.23
CA THR A 354 82.25 6.36 48.82
C THR A 354 82.14 6.43 47.29
N GLN A 355 81.96 5.28 46.63
CA GLN A 355 81.45 5.24 45.26
C GLN A 355 79.92 5.18 45.28
N ASN A 356 79.30 6.34 45.05
CA ASN A 356 78.00 6.41 44.37
C ASN A 356 78.19 5.87 42.95
N SER A 357 77.37 4.90 42.54
CA SER A 357 77.11 4.67 41.12
C SER A 357 75.61 4.68 40.87
N GLU A 358 75.28 5.52 39.91
CA GLU A 358 73.96 5.93 39.50
C GLU A 358 73.17 4.80 38.84
N VAL A 359 71.89 4.77 39.18
CA VAL A 359 70.81 4.25 38.33
C VAL A 359 70.86 5.02 37.01
N SER A 360 71.20 4.33 35.92
CA SER A 360 71.01 4.84 34.57
C SER A 360 69.82 4.16 33.92
N SER A 361 68.76 4.95 33.78
CA SER A 361 67.58 4.76 32.93
C SER A 361 67.98 4.39 31.51
N GLN A 362 67.28 3.44 30.87
CA GLN A 362 67.22 3.40 29.41
C GLN A 362 65.92 2.75 28.89
N LYS A 363 65.02 3.65 28.45
CA LYS A 363 64.25 3.59 27.19
C LYS A 363 63.17 2.50 27.03
N MET A 364 61.96 2.96 27.34
CA MET A 364 60.68 2.48 26.82
C MET A 364 60.55 2.82 25.32
N ILE A 365 59.69 2.06 24.63
CA ILE A 365 59.40 2.01 23.18
C ILE A 365 60.25 0.98 22.44
N ASP A 366 59.73 -0.25 22.36
CA ASP A 366 59.61 -0.95 21.08
C ASP A 366 58.45 -1.95 21.14
N VAL A 367 57.47 -1.66 20.30
CA VAL A 367 56.68 -2.55 19.43
C VAL A 367 56.48 -3.98 19.95
N VAL A 368 55.28 -4.22 20.50
CA VAL A 368 54.71 -5.56 20.60
C VAL A 368 54.34 -6.00 19.19
N ASP A 369 55.02 -7.06 18.72
CA ASP A 369 54.56 -7.97 17.68
C ASP A 369 53.10 -8.37 17.94
N ASN A 370 52.20 -8.04 17.00
CA ASN A 370 50.87 -8.64 16.92
C ASN A 370 50.76 -9.42 15.59
N PRO A 371 50.63 -10.76 15.61
CA PRO A 371 50.70 -11.60 14.42
C PRO A 371 49.38 -11.79 13.64
N ASP A 372 48.37 -10.95 13.84
CA ASP A 372 47.13 -11.00 13.05
C ASP A 372 47.13 -9.93 11.94
N LEU A 373 47.76 -10.26 10.81
CA LEU A 373 47.47 -9.57 9.56
C LEU A 373 46.07 -10.04 9.10
N PRO A 374 45.11 -9.13 8.82
CA PRO A 374 43.83 -9.54 8.25
C PRO A 374 44.08 -10.30 6.95
N SER A 375 43.40 -11.44 6.78
CA SER A 375 43.53 -12.24 5.56
C SER A 375 43.19 -11.38 4.33
N ASP A 376 43.81 -11.63 3.17
CA ASP A 376 43.51 -10.88 1.93
C ASP A 376 42.00 -10.77 1.66
N TYR A 377 41.24 -11.81 2.03
CA TYR A 377 39.77 -11.84 2.03
C TYR A 377 39.13 -10.75 2.91
N GLU A 378 39.57 -10.60 4.16
CA GLU A 378 39.02 -9.64 5.12
C GLU A 378 39.33 -8.20 4.70
N ILE A 379 40.50 -7.97 4.10
CA ILE A 379 40.85 -6.68 3.50
C ILE A 379 39.91 -6.36 2.32
N LEU A 380 39.72 -7.31 1.41
CA LEU A 380 38.85 -7.14 0.23
C LEU A 380 37.37 -6.93 0.62
N GLN A 381 36.89 -7.66 1.63
CA GLN A 381 35.53 -7.52 2.16
C GLN A 381 35.32 -6.15 2.81
N ASN A 382 36.24 -5.72 3.66
CA ASN A 382 36.15 -4.41 4.32
C ASN A 382 36.25 -3.25 3.32
N GLN A 383 37.06 -3.39 2.27
CA GLN A 383 37.12 -2.42 1.17
C GLN A 383 35.80 -2.36 0.40
N ALA A 384 35.21 -3.51 0.06
CA ALA A 384 33.93 -3.57 -0.64
C ALA A 384 32.80 -2.91 0.17
N TYR A 385 32.73 -3.16 1.48
CA TYR A 385 31.75 -2.53 2.37
C TYR A 385 31.95 -1.02 2.49
N SER A 386 33.19 -0.56 2.69
CA SER A 386 33.48 0.87 2.79
C SER A 386 33.13 1.62 1.49
N LEU A 387 33.37 1.02 0.32
CA LEU A 387 33.01 1.59 -0.98
C LEU A 387 31.48 1.59 -1.19
N MET A 388 30.79 0.55 -0.74
CA MET A 388 29.32 0.47 -0.79
C MET A 388 28.67 1.56 0.09
N GLU A 389 29.16 1.75 1.31
CA GLU A 389 28.71 2.83 2.22
C GLU A 389 29.00 4.22 1.66
N SER A 390 30.05 4.35 0.83
CA SER A 390 30.40 5.57 0.12
C SER A 390 29.63 5.77 -1.19
N GLU A 391 28.64 4.93 -1.48
CA GLU A 391 27.83 4.90 -2.72
C GLU A 391 28.64 4.69 -4.02
N LEU A 392 29.89 4.21 -3.93
CA LEU A 392 30.76 3.89 -5.06
C LEU A 392 30.52 2.44 -5.53
N TYR A 393 29.31 2.18 -6.00
CA TYR A 393 28.82 0.81 -6.26
C TYR A 393 29.63 0.03 -7.31
N GLU A 394 30.10 0.70 -8.37
CA GLU A 394 30.90 0.04 -9.43
C GLU A 394 32.24 -0.48 -8.89
N GLU A 395 32.90 0.30 -8.04
CA GLU A 395 34.17 -0.06 -7.40
C GLU A 395 33.95 -1.13 -6.32
N ALA A 396 32.88 -1.00 -5.53
CA ALA A 396 32.48 -2.00 -4.53
C ALA A 396 32.27 -3.37 -5.15
N ILE A 397 31.60 -3.44 -6.32
CA ILE A 397 31.36 -4.70 -7.05
C ILE A 397 32.66 -5.40 -7.46
N VAL A 398 33.70 -4.65 -7.83
CA VAL A 398 35.02 -5.23 -8.18
C VAL A 398 35.61 -5.94 -6.97
N HIS A 399 35.60 -5.31 -5.81
CA HIS A 399 36.11 -5.89 -4.57
C HIS A 399 35.23 -7.06 -4.08
N PHE A 400 33.90 -6.98 -4.22
CA PHE A 400 33.02 -8.13 -3.94
C PHE A 400 33.35 -9.33 -4.82
N LYS A 401 33.59 -9.15 -6.12
CA LYS A 401 33.98 -10.26 -7.01
C LYS A 401 35.28 -10.91 -6.58
N GLN A 402 36.29 -10.11 -6.23
CA GLN A 402 37.57 -10.61 -5.73
C GLN A 402 37.40 -11.36 -4.39
N ALA A 403 36.58 -10.83 -3.48
CA ALA A 403 36.31 -11.49 -2.21
C ALA A 403 35.55 -12.83 -2.38
N ILE A 404 34.61 -12.90 -3.34
CA ILE A 404 33.87 -14.11 -3.70
C ILE A 404 34.80 -15.19 -4.27
N GLU A 405 35.81 -14.81 -5.06
CA GLU A 405 36.81 -15.77 -5.57
C GLU A 405 37.63 -16.42 -4.44
N VAL A 406 37.87 -15.69 -3.35
CA VAL A 406 38.62 -16.19 -2.19
C VAL A 406 37.73 -17.00 -1.24
N ASN A 407 36.49 -16.54 -0.99
CA ASN A 407 35.51 -17.26 -0.18
C ASN A 407 34.13 -17.29 -0.86
N PRO A 408 33.86 -18.31 -1.69
CA PRO A 408 32.59 -18.43 -2.42
C PRO A 408 31.43 -18.91 -1.55
N THR A 409 31.64 -19.12 -0.24
CA THR A 409 30.60 -19.62 0.68
C THR A 409 29.99 -18.54 1.56
N ASP A 410 30.54 -17.31 1.52
CA ASP A 410 29.99 -16.18 2.25
C ASP A 410 28.82 -15.55 1.48
N PHE A 411 27.60 -15.89 1.89
CA PHE A 411 26.37 -15.36 1.31
C PHE A 411 26.30 -13.82 1.40
N SER A 412 26.95 -13.21 2.39
CA SER A 412 26.92 -11.77 2.63
C SER A 412 27.55 -11.00 1.48
N LEU A 413 28.53 -11.59 0.80
CA LEU A 413 29.18 -10.96 -0.36
C LEU A 413 28.25 -10.92 -1.57
N PHE A 414 27.55 -12.03 -1.85
CA PHE A 414 26.58 -12.11 -2.93
C PHE A 414 25.37 -11.21 -2.66
N TYR A 415 24.90 -11.16 -1.41
CA TYR A 415 23.78 -10.30 -1.01
C TYR A 415 24.11 -8.81 -1.18
N ASN A 416 25.26 -8.36 -0.66
CA ASN A 416 25.66 -6.95 -0.77
C ASN A 416 26.04 -6.56 -2.21
N GLN A 417 26.57 -7.50 -3.01
CA GLN A 417 26.74 -7.31 -4.45
C GLN A 417 25.38 -7.13 -5.15
N ALA A 418 24.34 -7.86 -4.75
CA ALA A 418 22.98 -7.68 -5.27
C ALA A 418 22.38 -6.31 -4.91
N CYS A 419 22.64 -5.80 -3.70
CA CYS A 419 22.28 -4.44 -3.30
C CYS A 419 22.95 -3.40 -4.21
N CYS A 420 24.27 -3.52 -4.43
CA CYS A 420 25.03 -2.63 -5.33
C CYS A 420 24.46 -2.63 -6.76
N TYR A 421 24.16 -3.81 -7.33
CA TYR A 421 23.56 -3.92 -8.66
C TYR A 421 22.17 -3.29 -8.72
N THR A 422 21.39 -3.37 -7.64
CA THR A 422 20.07 -2.74 -7.57
C THR A 422 20.18 -1.21 -7.54
N SER A 423 21.15 -0.67 -6.80
CA SER A 423 21.44 0.77 -6.75
C SER A 423 21.87 1.33 -8.11
N LEU A 424 22.63 0.54 -8.89
CA LEU A 424 23.03 0.87 -10.27
C LEU A 424 21.91 0.66 -11.31
N GLY A 425 20.82 -0.01 -10.96
CA GLY A 425 19.72 -0.33 -11.89
C GLY A 425 19.97 -1.55 -12.78
N GLU A 426 21.01 -2.33 -12.49
CA GLU A 426 21.37 -3.56 -13.21
C GLU A 426 20.56 -4.76 -12.70
N ILE A 427 19.25 -4.73 -12.96
CA ILE A 427 18.25 -5.62 -12.36
C ILE A 427 18.58 -7.11 -12.55
N ASN A 428 18.97 -7.52 -13.76
CA ASN A 428 19.26 -8.94 -14.05
C ASN A 428 20.46 -9.47 -13.25
N LEU A 429 21.49 -8.63 -13.06
CA LEU A 429 22.66 -8.98 -12.27
C LEU A 429 22.34 -9.01 -10.78
N ALA A 430 21.51 -8.07 -10.31
CA ALA A 430 21.02 -8.07 -8.93
C ALA A 430 20.25 -9.36 -8.60
N ILE A 431 19.34 -9.78 -9.48
CA ILE A 431 18.55 -11.01 -9.32
C ILE A 431 19.43 -12.25 -9.29
N THR A 432 20.46 -12.31 -10.16
CA THR A 432 21.39 -13.44 -10.21
C THR A 432 22.24 -13.52 -8.93
N ALA A 433 22.79 -12.39 -8.48
CA ALA A 433 23.58 -12.34 -7.24
C ALA A 433 22.71 -12.70 -6.01
N LEU A 434 21.45 -12.26 -5.99
CA LEU A 434 20.52 -12.60 -4.92
C LEU A 434 20.14 -14.09 -4.92
N GLN A 435 20.04 -14.73 -6.09
CA GLN A 435 19.83 -16.19 -6.18
C GLN A 435 20.98 -16.97 -5.54
N GLU A 436 22.22 -16.58 -5.81
CA GLU A 436 23.40 -17.21 -5.20
C GLU A 436 23.41 -17.01 -3.67
N ALA A 437 23.09 -15.79 -3.21
CA ALA A 437 22.98 -15.51 -1.78
C ALA A 437 21.92 -16.38 -1.08
N ILE A 438 20.75 -16.57 -1.72
CA ILE A 438 19.65 -17.42 -1.20
C ILE A 438 20.03 -18.90 -1.22
N ALA A 439 20.76 -19.34 -2.25
CA ALA A 439 21.24 -20.73 -2.34
C ALA A 439 22.24 -21.07 -1.22
N LEU A 440 23.04 -20.10 -0.77
CA LEU A 440 23.98 -20.25 0.34
C LEU A 440 23.31 -20.08 1.71
N ASN A 441 22.39 -19.13 1.85
CA ASN A 441 21.61 -18.92 3.06
C ASN A 441 20.17 -18.51 2.73
N ALA A 442 19.22 -19.37 3.08
CA ALA A 442 17.81 -19.13 2.85
C ALA A 442 17.27 -17.90 3.61
N GLU A 443 17.93 -17.43 4.68
CA GLU A 443 17.51 -16.23 5.42
C GLU A 443 17.65 -14.94 4.59
N CYS A 444 18.57 -14.91 3.62
CA CYS A 444 18.69 -13.83 2.62
C CYS A 444 17.36 -13.53 1.93
N PHE A 445 16.52 -14.56 1.77
CA PHE A 445 15.19 -14.44 1.18
C PHE A 445 14.26 -13.57 2.02
N GLU A 446 14.24 -13.78 3.35
CA GLU A 446 13.41 -12.98 4.26
C GLU A 446 13.96 -11.57 4.39
N MET A 447 15.30 -11.41 4.43
CA MET A 447 15.95 -10.10 4.44
C MET A 447 15.56 -9.27 3.20
N ALA A 448 15.67 -9.85 2.00
CA ALA A 448 15.39 -9.15 0.74
C ALA A 448 13.93 -8.71 0.58
N LYS A 449 12.98 -9.34 1.29
CA LYS A 449 11.57 -8.92 1.29
C LYS A 449 11.33 -7.59 1.98
N THR A 450 12.17 -7.24 2.94
CA THR A 450 12.01 -6.04 3.77
C THR A 450 13.09 -4.99 3.54
N ASP A 451 14.24 -5.40 3.03
CA ASP A 451 15.39 -4.55 2.77
C ASP A 451 15.11 -3.51 1.67
N SER A 452 15.32 -2.23 2.00
CA SER A 452 15.00 -1.08 1.16
C SER A 452 15.82 -1.04 -0.12
N ASP A 453 17.00 -1.65 -0.14
CA ASP A 453 17.86 -1.68 -1.34
C ASP A 453 17.15 -2.38 -2.52
N PHE A 454 16.24 -3.30 -2.22
CA PHE A 454 15.48 -4.06 -3.22
C PHE A 454 14.12 -3.45 -3.57
N ASP A 455 13.71 -2.31 -3.00
CA ASP A 455 12.40 -1.70 -3.26
C ASP A 455 12.13 -1.48 -4.76
N ARG A 456 13.19 -1.14 -5.51
CA ARG A 456 13.12 -0.91 -6.96
C ARG A 456 12.81 -2.17 -7.77
N ILE A 457 13.18 -3.35 -7.27
CA ILE A 457 13.02 -4.63 -7.99
C ILE A 457 11.98 -5.54 -7.35
N ARG A 458 11.47 -5.20 -6.16
CA ARG A 458 10.54 -6.01 -5.36
C ARG A 458 9.28 -6.44 -6.10
N TYR A 459 8.77 -5.58 -7.00
CA TYR A 459 7.56 -5.86 -7.79
C TYR A 459 7.84 -6.41 -9.20
N SER A 460 9.12 -6.66 -9.54
CA SER A 460 9.46 -7.25 -10.83
C SER A 460 9.01 -8.71 -10.89
N THR A 461 8.60 -9.16 -12.08
CA THR A 461 8.18 -10.55 -12.31
C THR A 461 9.27 -11.55 -11.92
N ASP A 462 10.53 -11.19 -12.11
CA ASP A 462 11.68 -12.06 -11.83
C ASP A 462 11.94 -12.18 -10.33
N PHE A 463 11.88 -11.07 -9.59
CA PHE A 463 11.93 -11.08 -8.12
C PHE A 463 10.74 -11.84 -7.51
N GLN A 464 9.54 -11.65 -8.06
CA GLN A 464 8.33 -12.37 -7.63
C GLN A 464 8.35 -13.87 -8.00
N SER A 465 9.08 -14.25 -9.05
CA SER A 465 9.27 -15.66 -9.42
C SER A 465 10.27 -16.35 -8.49
N LEU A 466 11.33 -15.63 -8.11
CA LEU A 466 12.23 -15.97 -7.00
C LEU A 466 11.43 -16.23 -5.71
N LEU A 467 10.42 -15.38 -5.40
CA LEU A 467 9.52 -15.56 -4.25
C LEU A 467 8.75 -16.88 -4.24
N LYS A 468 8.45 -17.45 -5.41
CA LYS A 468 7.72 -18.73 -5.52
C LYS A 468 8.63 -19.94 -5.44
N MET A 469 9.87 -19.83 -5.93
CA MET A 469 10.82 -20.94 -5.95
C MET A 469 11.36 -21.29 -4.56
N ALA A 470 11.68 -20.28 -3.73
CA ALA A 470 12.20 -20.50 -2.38
C ALA A 470 11.19 -21.22 -1.46
N HIS A 471 9.89 -20.95 -1.61
CA HIS A 471 8.82 -21.62 -0.85
C HIS A 471 8.62 -23.11 -1.18
N THR A 472 9.23 -23.62 -2.26
CA THR A 472 9.05 -25.02 -2.69
C THR A 472 10.19 -25.93 -2.20
N GLN A 473 11.23 -25.36 -1.58
CA GLN A 473 12.41 -26.10 -1.11
C GLN A 473 12.55 -26.17 0.43
N SER A 474 11.65 -25.54 1.19
CA SER A 474 11.45 -25.75 2.64
C SER A 474 10.39 -26.82 2.89
#